data_AF-A0A9P1DF42-F1
#
_entry.id   AF-A0A9P1DF42-F1
#
_cell.length_a   1.000
_cell.length_b   1.000
_cell.length_c   1.000
_cell.angle_alpha   90.00
_cell.angle_beta   90.00
_cell.angle_gamma   90.00
#
_symmetry.space_group_name_H-M   'P 1'
#
loop_
_entity.id
_entity.type
_entity.pdbx_description
1 polymer ?
#
loop_
_entity_poly.entity_id
_entity_poly.type
_entity_poly.pdbx_seq_one_letter_code
_entity_poly.pdbx_strand_id
1 'polypeptide(L)'
;MSVSAEEVAKHNTDKDCWVIVGDQVLDVTNFLSEHPGGKKSIMMFAGKDATEEFDMLHDRKVIKKYGIDEGTVELKGTIKNMSVSAEEVAKHNTDKDCWVIVGDQVLDVTNFLSEHPGGKKSIMMFAGKDATEEFDMLHDRKVIKKYGIDEGTVELKVSAEEVAKHNTDKDCWVIVGDQVLDVTNFLSEHPGGKKSIMMFAGKDATEEFDMLHDRKVIKKYGIDEGTVELKGTIKK
;
A
#
# COMPACT_ATOMS: atom_id res chain seq x y z
N MET A 1 1.24 -2.65 21.62
CA MET A 1 0.83 -1.29 22.05
C MET A 1 0.71 -0.43 20.80
N SER A 2 -0.24 0.51 20.74
CA SER A 2 -0.36 1.42 19.58
C SER A 2 0.57 2.62 19.74
N VAL A 3 1.32 2.97 18.70
CA VAL A 3 2.23 4.12 18.62
C VAL A 3 1.72 5.07 17.53
N SER A 4 1.88 6.38 17.68
CA SER A 4 1.51 7.35 16.63
C SER A 4 2.70 7.70 15.74
N ALA A 5 2.45 8.14 14.51
CA ALA A 5 3.52 8.55 13.59
C ALA A 5 4.31 9.75 14.16
N GLU A 6 3.65 10.66 14.89
CA GLU A 6 4.29 11.79 15.56
C GLU A 6 5.21 11.34 16.70
N GLU A 7 4.89 10.24 17.38
CA GLU A 7 5.79 9.65 18.36
C GLU A 7 7.02 9.07 17.67
N VAL A 8 6.82 8.26 16.63
CA VAL A 8 7.94 7.69 15.85
C VAL A 8 8.88 8.78 15.33
N ALA A 9 8.34 9.91 14.84
CA ALA A 9 9.12 11.02 14.31
C ALA A 9 10.11 11.66 15.29
N LYS A 10 9.93 11.45 16.61
CA LYS A 10 10.87 11.92 17.65
C LYS A 10 12.14 11.07 17.71
N HIS A 11 12.08 9.82 17.25
CA HIS A 11 13.16 8.83 17.33
C HIS A 11 13.90 8.75 15.98
N ASN A 12 14.63 9.82 15.65
CA ASN A 12 15.21 10.04 14.32
C ASN A 12 16.74 10.20 14.30
N THR A 13 17.43 9.77 15.36
CA THR A 13 18.89 9.90 15.49
C THR A 13 19.58 8.56 15.53
N ASP A 14 20.90 8.53 15.36
CA ASP A 14 21.63 7.28 15.37
C ASP A 14 21.81 6.62 16.75
N LYS A 15 21.37 7.30 17.80
CA LYS A 15 21.32 6.79 19.17
C LYS A 15 19.88 6.50 19.62
N ASP A 16 18.92 6.80 18.76
CA ASP A 16 17.49 6.66 19.01
C ASP A 16 16.77 6.68 17.67
N CYS A 17 16.73 5.52 17.01
CA CYS A 17 16.28 5.35 15.63
C CYS A 17 15.12 4.37 15.56
N TRP A 18 13.91 4.89 15.35
CA TRP A 18 12.74 4.05 15.07
C TRP A 18 12.36 4.14 13.61
N VAL A 19 11.84 3.05 13.06
CA VAL A 19 11.29 2.98 11.70
C VAL A 19 9.96 2.24 11.72
N ILE A 20 9.06 2.57 10.79
CA ILE A 20 7.85 1.78 10.55
C ILE A 20 8.10 0.84 9.38
N VAL A 21 7.76 -0.44 9.55
CA VAL A 21 7.74 -1.43 8.46
C VAL A 21 6.44 -2.24 8.54
N GLY A 22 5.59 -2.09 7.54
CA GLY A 22 4.20 -2.52 7.59
C GLY A 22 3.45 -1.73 8.66
N ASP A 23 2.88 -2.43 9.64
CA ASP A 23 2.26 -1.81 10.81
C ASP A 23 3.23 -1.72 11.99
N GLN A 24 4.42 -2.31 11.91
CA GLN A 24 5.32 -2.46 13.06
C GLN A 24 6.17 -1.22 13.27
N VAL A 25 6.21 -0.72 14.51
CA VAL A 25 7.20 0.28 14.94
C VAL A 25 8.39 -0.44 15.55
N LEU A 26 9.54 -0.32 14.89
CA LEU A 26 10.76 -1.03 15.21
C LEU A 26 11.81 -0.04 15.69
N ASP A 27 12.34 -0.24 16.89
CA ASP A 27 13.57 0.39 17.34
C ASP A 27 14.75 -0.40 16.78
N VAL A 28 15.47 0.22 15.86
CA VAL A 28 16.59 -0.38 15.12
C VAL A 28 17.93 0.22 15.54
N THR A 29 17.97 0.95 16.65
CA THR A 29 19.16 1.67 17.13
C THR A 29 20.39 0.78 17.21
N ASN A 30 20.24 -0.41 17.80
CA ASN A 30 21.35 -1.36 17.96
C ASN A 30 21.69 -2.11 16.66
N PHE A 31 20.73 -2.20 15.73
CA PHE A 31 20.93 -2.86 14.44
C PHE A 31 21.62 -1.96 13.40
N LEU A 32 21.66 -0.64 13.60
CA LEU A 32 22.24 0.31 12.64
C LEU A 32 23.66 -0.06 12.18
N SER A 33 24.53 -0.50 13.10
CA SER A 33 25.90 -0.90 12.79
C SER A 33 26.03 -2.28 12.16
N GLU A 34 25.01 -3.12 12.31
CA GLU A 34 25.01 -4.52 11.84
C GLU A 34 24.33 -4.68 10.48
N HIS A 35 23.56 -3.68 10.07
CA HIS A 35 22.85 -3.71 8.80
C HIS A 35 23.84 -3.89 7.62
N PRO A 36 23.71 -4.97 6.81
CA PRO A 36 24.65 -5.27 5.72
C PRO A 36 24.73 -4.17 4.64
N GLY A 37 23.63 -3.44 4.41
CA GLY A 37 23.59 -2.28 3.51
C GLY A 37 24.19 -1.00 4.11
N GLY A 38 24.76 -1.08 5.31
CA GLY A 38 25.32 0.03 6.07
C GLY A 38 24.26 0.89 6.78
N LYS A 39 24.70 1.53 7.87
CA LYS A 39 23.90 2.41 8.72
C LYS A 39 23.16 3.51 7.95
N LYS A 40 23.81 4.12 6.95
CA LYS A 40 23.23 5.26 6.20
C LYS A 40 21.93 4.90 5.50
N SER A 41 21.77 3.66 5.07
CA SER A 41 20.58 3.18 4.36
C SER A 41 19.33 3.22 5.25
N ILE A 42 19.46 2.83 6.53
CA ILE A 42 18.37 2.91 7.50
C ILE A 42 18.16 4.36 7.95
N MET A 43 19.24 5.12 8.17
CA MET A 43 19.15 6.50 8.67
C MET A 43 18.36 7.46 7.77
N MET A 44 18.19 7.15 6.47
CA MET A 44 17.31 7.93 5.58
C MET A 44 15.85 7.93 6.05
N PHE A 45 15.46 6.88 6.75
CA PHE A 45 14.11 6.61 7.23
C PHE A 45 13.98 6.70 8.76
N ALA A 46 15.00 7.20 9.47
CA ALA A 46 14.93 7.38 10.91
C ALA A 46 13.76 8.31 11.28
N GLY A 47 12.87 7.81 12.15
CA GLY A 47 11.62 8.45 12.55
C GLY A 47 10.52 8.45 11.48
N LYS A 48 10.58 7.56 10.48
CA LYS A 48 9.65 7.54 9.34
C LYS A 48 9.15 6.13 9.03
N ASP A 49 8.16 6.09 8.14
CA ASP A 49 7.76 4.87 7.45
C ASP A 49 8.76 4.52 6.35
N ALA A 50 9.26 3.27 6.41
CA ALA A 50 10.22 2.68 5.50
C ALA A 50 9.63 1.46 4.78
N THR A 51 8.32 1.22 4.89
CA THR A 51 7.67 -0.01 4.43
C THR A 51 7.93 -0.29 2.96
N GLU A 52 7.74 0.72 2.10
CA GLU A 52 7.86 0.55 0.67
C GLU A 52 9.30 0.17 0.27
N GLU A 53 10.29 0.92 0.75
CA GLU A 53 11.70 0.67 0.47
C GLU A 53 12.21 -0.62 1.11
N PHE A 54 11.70 -0.95 2.29
CA PHE A 54 12.01 -2.22 2.94
C PHE A 54 11.54 -3.39 2.09
N ASP A 55 10.27 -3.39 1.66
CA ASP A 55 9.66 -4.49 0.90
C ASP A 55 10.28 -4.66 -0.50
N MET A 56 10.80 -3.58 -1.10
CA MET A 56 11.57 -3.67 -2.36
C MET A 56 12.83 -4.52 -2.22
N LEU A 57 13.52 -4.42 -1.08
CA LEU A 57 14.86 -4.98 -0.90
C LEU A 57 14.84 -6.26 -0.05
N HIS A 58 13.89 -6.40 0.85
CA HIS A 58 13.88 -7.40 1.91
C HIS A 58 12.55 -8.16 1.97
N ASP A 59 12.57 -9.42 2.44
CA ASP A 59 11.37 -10.13 2.89
C ASP A 59 11.18 -9.81 4.37
N ARG A 60 9.97 -9.42 4.81
CA ARG A 60 9.66 -9.05 6.21
C ARG A 60 10.05 -10.12 7.24
N LYS A 61 10.19 -11.39 6.86
CA LYS A 61 10.70 -12.47 7.73
C LYS A 61 12.11 -12.18 8.28
N VAL A 62 12.91 -11.37 7.58
CA VAL A 62 14.28 -11.04 8.04
C VAL A 62 14.27 -10.20 9.32
N ILE A 63 13.21 -9.40 9.56
CA ILE A 63 13.07 -8.57 10.77
C ILE A 63 13.08 -9.45 12.02
N LYS A 64 12.27 -10.51 12.01
CA LYS A 64 12.21 -11.44 13.12
C LYS A 64 13.53 -12.19 13.28
N LYS A 65 13.98 -12.83 12.20
CA LYS A 65 15.12 -13.75 12.25
C LYS A 65 16.45 -13.08 12.58
N TYR A 66 16.73 -11.91 12.01
CA TYR A 66 18.04 -11.25 12.12
C TYR A 66 18.02 -10.00 13.01
N GLY A 67 16.84 -9.52 13.40
CA GLY A 67 16.69 -8.37 14.29
C GLY A 67 16.16 -8.77 15.66
N ILE A 68 14.92 -9.23 15.71
CA ILE A 68 14.22 -9.48 16.99
C ILE A 68 14.82 -10.68 17.73
N ASP A 69 15.00 -11.82 17.04
CA ASP A 69 15.51 -13.05 17.66
C ASP A 69 16.98 -12.92 18.10
N GLU A 70 17.75 -12.05 17.42
CA GLU A 70 19.14 -11.69 17.78
C GLU A 70 19.21 -10.56 18.83
N GLY A 71 18.07 -9.96 19.20
CA GLY A 71 17.99 -8.90 20.21
C GLY A 71 18.54 -7.53 19.78
N THR A 72 18.72 -7.31 18.48
CA THR A 72 19.26 -6.05 17.91
C THR A 72 18.17 -5.10 17.42
N VAL A 73 16.94 -5.60 17.28
CA VAL A 73 15.73 -4.83 16.95
C VAL A 73 14.65 -5.09 18.00
N GLU A 74 14.02 -4.03 18.49
CA GLU A 74 12.92 -4.12 19.47
C GLU A 74 11.59 -3.67 18.85
N LEU A 75 10.53 -4.47 18.99
CA LEU A 75 9.18 -4.08 18.58
C LEU A 75 8.57 -3.15 19.65
N LYS A 76 8.43 -1.86 19.34
CA LYS A 76 7.84 -0.86 20.24
C LYS A 76 6.31 -0.88 20.22
N GLY A 77 5.74 -1.37 19.12
CA GLY A 77 4.31 -1.48 18.98
C GLY A 77 3.91 -1.55 17.52
N THR A 78 2.65 -1.22 17.26
CA THR A 78 2.17 -1.03 15.90
C THR A 78 1.66 0.40 15.73
N ILE A 79 1.84 0.98 14.54
CA ILE A 79 1.13 2.21 14.20
C ILE A 79 -0.36 1.88 14.23
N LYS A 80 -1.14 2.75 14.85
CA LYS A 80 -2.59 2.70 14.72
C LYS A 80 -2.95 3.28 13.36
N ASN A 81 -2.72 2.52 12.30
CA ASN A 81 -3.24 2.86 10.99
C ASN A 81 -4.76 2.80 11.15
N MET A 82 -5.44 3.94 11.06
CA MET A 82 -6.87 3.94 10.81
C MET A 82 -7.02 3.37 9.41
N SER A 83 -7.07 2.04 9.32
CA SER A 83 -7.47 1.35 8.10
C SER A 83 -8.96 1.60 7.94
N VAL A 84 -9.27 2.48 7.00
CA VAL A 84 -10.64 2.78 6.61
C VAL A 84 -10.98 1.82 5.47
N SER A 85 -12.15 1.19 5.51
CA SER A 85 -12.59 0.35 4.38
C SER A 85 -13.26 1.21 3.31
N ALA A 86 -13.31 0.73 2.06
CA ALA A 86 -14.04 1.42 0.99
C ALA A 86 -15.50 1.70 1.37
N GLU A 87 -16.14 0.78 2.09
CA GLU A 87 -17.51 0.92 2.58
C GLU A 87 -17.64 2.00 3.66
N GLU A 88 -16.59 2.21 4.47
CA GLU A 88 -16.57 3.33 5.40
C GLU A 88 -16.39 4.64 4.64
N VAL A 89 -15.43 4.73 3.72
CA VAL A 89 -15.23 5.92 2.86
C VAL A 89 -16.53 6.31 2.14
N ALA A 90 -17.31 5.34 1.65
CA ALA A 90 -18.57 5.58 0.96
C ALA A 90 -19.64 6.31 1.79
N LYS A 91 -19.52 6.32 3.12
CA LYS A 91 -20.40 7.08 4.02
C LYS A 91 -20.08 8.59 4.04
N HIS A 92 -18.85 8.96 3.72
CA HIS A 92 -18.34 10.33 3.72
C HIS A 92 -18.43 10.94 2.32
N ASN A 93 -19.67 11.16 1.86
CA ASN A 93 -19.99 11.53 0.48
C ASN A 93 -20.70 12.88 0.32
N THR A 94 -20.63 13.75 1.33
CA THR A 94 -21.32 15.06 1.34
C THR A 94 -20.33 16.21 1.37
N ASP A 95 -20.76 17.41 1.03
CA ASP A 95 -19.86 18.57 1.05
C ASP A 95 -19.45 19.07 2.43
N LYS A 96 -20.02 18.49 3.49
CA LYS A 96 -19.65 18.73 4.89
C LYS A 96 -18.89 17.55 5.51
N ASP A 97 -18.70 16.49 4.73
CA ASP A 97 -18.09 15.23 5.13
C ASP A 97 -17.73 14.45 3.85
N CYS A 98 -16.59 14.80 3.25
CA CYS A 98 -16.18 14.38 1.92
C CYS A 98 -14.82 13.71 1.98
N TRP A 99 -14.80 12.39 1.86
CA TRP A 99 -13.56 11.63 1.74
C TRP A 99 -13.40 11.10 0.32
N VAL A 100 -12.17 10.96 -0.14
CA VAL A 100 -11.83 10.36 -1.44
C VAL A 100 -10.65 9.41 -1.28
N ILE A 101 -10.59 8.38 -2.12
CA ILE A 101 -9.44 7.48 -2.19
C ILE A 101 -8.53 7.93 -3.34
N VAL A 102 -7.25 8.09 -3.06
CA VAL A 102 -6.21 8.35 -4.07
C VAL A 102 -5.04 7.40 -3.81
N GLY A 103 -4.87 6.43 -4.70
CA GLY A 103 -3.99 5.29 -4.50
C GLY A 103 -4.46 4.45 -3.32
N ASP A 104 -3.60 4.33 -2.32
CA ASP A 104 -3.84 3.63 -1.06
C ASP A 104 -4.24 4.57 0.10
N GLN A 105 -4.44 5.86 -0.19
CA GLN A 105 -4.73 6.89 0.82
C GLN A 105 -6.23 7.26 0.83
N VAL A 106 -6.85 7.36 2.01
CA VAL A 106 -8.05 8.18 2.24
C VAL A 106 -7.60 9.60 2.47
N LEU A 107 -8.22 10.52 1.76
CA LEU A 107 -8.07 11.94 1.99
C LEU A 107 -9.40 12.51 2.49
N ASP A 108 -9.41 13.09 3.70
CA ASP A 108 -10.53 13.95 4.10
C ASP A 108 -10.37 15.32 3.44
N VAL A 109 -11.09 15.51 2.33
CA VAL A 109 -11.02 16.72 1.51
C VAL A 109 -12.09 17.74 1.88
N THR A 110 -12.85 17.53 2.96
CA THR A 110 -14.00 18.37 3.35
C THR A 110 -13.65 19.86 3.40
N ASN A 111 -12.56 20.20 4.10
CA ASN A 111 -12.11 21.59 4.24
C ASN A 111 -11.45 22.13 2.97
N PHE A 112 -10.93 21.24 2.11
CA PHE A 112 -10.26 21.61 0.87
C PHE A 112 -11.23 21.85 -0.29
N LEU A 113 -12.48 21.36 -0.23
CA LEU A 113 -13.47 21.48 -1.30
C LEU A 113 -13.62 22.89 -1.86
N SER A 114 -13.65 23.92 -1.01
CA SER A 114 -13.78 25.32 -1.43
C SER A 114 -12.48 25.93 -1.97
N GLU A 115 -11.34 25.33 -1.67
CA GLU A 115 -10.01 25.82 -2.04
C GLU A 115 -9.47 25.15 -3.30
N HIS A 116 -10.08 24.04 -3.72
CA HIS A 116 -9.67 23.30 -4.91
C HIS A 116 -9.68 24.19 -6.17
N PRO A 117 -8.54 24.38 -6.86
CA PRO A 117 -8.45 25.25 -8.04
C PRO A 117 -9.36 24.84 -9.20
N GLY A 118 -9.62 23.54 -9.36
CA GLY A 118 -10.57 23.00 -10.33
C GLY A 118 -12.04 23.15 -9.92
N GLY A 119 -12.30 23.78 -8.76
CA GLY A 119 -13.62 23.96 -8.17
C GLY A 119 -14.12 22.74 -7.39
N LYS A 120 -14.96 23.02 -6.38
CA LYS A 120 -15.61 22.02 -5.51
C LYS A 120 -16.29 20.89 -6.26
N LYS A 121 -17.00 21.21 -7.35
CA LYS A 121 -17.80 20.23 -8.09
C LYS A 121 -16.95 19.09 -8.66
N SER A 122 -15.70 19.36 -9.00
CA SER A 122 -14.79 18.37 -9.60
C SER A 122 -14.44 17.25 -8.60
N ILE A 123 -14.21 17.60 -7.33
CA ILE A 123 -13.99 16.60 -6.26
C ILE A 123 -15.31 15.91 -5.89
N MET A 124 -16.42 16.66 -5.80
CA MET A 124 -17.71 16.10 -5.39
C MET A 124 -18.25 14.97 -6.29
N MET A 125 -17.76 14.81 -7.52
CA MET A 125 -18.10 13.66 -8.37
C MET A 125 -17.62 12.33 -7.79
N PHE A 126 -16.56 12.40 -6.96
CA PHE A 126 -15.86 11.28 -6.35
C PHE A 126 -16.02 11.24 -4.82
N ALA A 127 -16.91 12.06 -4.24
CA ALA A 127 -17.17 12.02 -2.80
C ALA A 127 -17.59 10.61 -2.35
N GLY A 128 -16.85 10.05 -1.39
CA GLY A 128 -17.00 8.69 -0.89
C GLY A 128 -16.53 7.60 -1.87
N LYS A 129 -15.66 7.91 -2.84
CA LYS A 129 -15.22 6.97 -3.88
C LYS A 129 -13.71 7.01 -4.10
N ASP A 130 -13.25 6.04 -4.87
CA ASP A 130 -11.93 6.06 -5.48
C ASP A 130 -11.89 7.07 -6.64
N ALA A 131 -10.92 7.98 -6.57
CA ALA A 131 -10.65 9.04 -7.52
C ALA A 131 -9.24 8.91 -8.12
N THR A 132 -8.56 7.77 -7.92
CA THR A 132 -7.13 7.60 -8.25
C THR A 132 -6.86 7.86 -9.72
N GLU A 133 -7.63 7.25 -10.63
CA GLU A 133 -7.43 7.39 -12.07
C GLU A 133 -7.61 8.85 -12.50
N GLU A 134 -8.71 9.50 -12.11
CA GLU A 134 -8.96 10.91 -12.44
C GLU A 134 -7.97 11.87 -11.77
N PHE A 135 -7.53 11.56 -10.56
CA PHE A 135 -6.52 12.34 -9.88
C PHE A 135 -5.20 12.28 -10.63
N ASP A 136 -4.69 11.07 -10.93
CA ASP A 136 -3.40 10.85 -11.58
C ASP A 136 -3.38 11.38 -13.03
N MET A 137 -4.53 11.45 -13.72
CA MET A 137 -4.64 12.09 -15.03
C MET A 137 -4.41 13.61 -15.01
N LEU A 138 -4.70 14.26 -13.89
CA LEU A 138 -4.74 15.73 -13.78
C LEU A 138 -3.71 16.31 -12.80
N HIS A 139 -3.20 15.50 -11.88
CA HIS A 139 -2.39 15.94 -10.75
C HIS A 139 -1.21 15.00 -10.49
N ASP A 140 -0.09 15.57 -10.03
CA ASP A 140 1.01 14.82 -9.43
C ASP A 140 0.70 14.63 -7.93
N ARG A 141 0.79 13.39 -7.41
CA ARG A 141 0.48 13.06 -6.00
C ARG A 141 1.20 13.92 -4.96
N LYS A 142 2.32 14.56 -5.30
CA LYS A 142 3.01 15.52 -4.41
C LYS A 142 2.13 16.71 -4.00
N VAL A 143 1.08 17.03 -4.76
CA VAL A 143 0.19 18.15 -4.41
C VAL A 143 -0.62 17.88 -3.15
N ILE A 144 -0.88 16.62 -2.79
CA ILE A 144 -1.63 16.25 -1.57
C ILE A 144 -0.92 16.85 -0.34
N LYS A 145 0.38 16.57 -0.20
CA LYS A 145 1.23 17.11 0.87
C LYS A 145 1.32 18.63 0.87
N LYS A 146 1.28 19.27 -0.31
CA LYS A 146 1.33 20.72 -0.44
C LYS A 146 0.11 21.39 0.21
N TYR A 147 -1.06 20.77 0.13
CA TYR A 147 -2.30 21.31 0.67
C TYR A 147 -2.62 20.82 2.09
N GLY A 148 -1.76 19.97 2.68
CA GLY A 148 -1.89 19.54 4.07
C GLY A 148 -3.22 18.83 4.36
N ILE A 149 -3.69 18.05 3.40
CA ILE A 149 -4.92 17.27 3.52
C ILE A 149 -4.67 16.12 4.50
N ASP A 150 -5.58 15.90 5.45
CA ASP A 150 -5.45 14.81 6.43
C ASP A 150 -5.45 13.45 5.71
N GLU A 151 -4.41 12.65 5.95
CA GLU A 151 -4.18 11.36 5.28
C GLU A 151 -4.51 10.18 6.22
N GLY A 152 -5.23 9.18 5.70
CA GLY A 152 -5.37 7.85 6.28
C GLY A 152 -5.06 6.78 5.24
N THR A 153 -4.83 5.52 5.62
CA THR A 153 -4.61 4.41 4.67
C THR A 153 -5.90 3.62 4.46
N VAL A 154 -6.29 3.33 3.22
CA VAL A 154 -7.42 2.45 2.91
C VAL A 154 -6.94 1.01 2.81
N GLU A 155 -7.58 0.10 3.54
CA GLU A 155 -7.59 -1.30 3.12
C GLU A 155 -8.80 -1.52 2.20
N LEU A 156 -8.57 -1.48 0.88
CA LEU A 156 -9.60 -1.79 -0.10
C LEU A 156 -9.89 -3.28 0.03
N LYS A 157 -10.94 -3.67 0.75
CA LYS A 157 -11.30 -5.07 0.91
C LYS A 157 -12.11 -5.55 -0.29
N VAL A 158 -11.63 -6.57 -0.98
CA VAL A 158 -12.34 -7.21 -2.09
C VAL A 158 -12.81 -8.59 -1.66
N SER A 159 -14.06 -8.94 -1.93
CA SER A 159 -14.60 -10.27 -1.61
C SER A 159 -14.24 -11.29 -2.70
N ALA A 160 -14.15 -12.57 -2.35
CA ALA A 160 -13.89 -13.62 -3.33
C ALA A 160 -14.99 -13.69 -4.40
N GLU A 161 -16.24 -13.39 -4.02
CA GLU A 161 -17.38 -13.31 -4.93
C GLU A 161 -17.25 -12.16 -5.93
N GLU A 162 -16.65 -11.04 -5.53
CA GLU A 162 -16.35 -9.95 -6.44
C GLU A 162 -15.27 -10.39 -7.43
N VAL A 163 -14.14 -10.92 -6.93
CA VAL A 163 -13.06 -11.43 -7.78
C VAL A 163 -13.58 -12.44 -8.82
N ALA A 164 -14.47 -13.34 -8.42
CA ALA A 164 -15.03 -14.37 -9.31
C ALA A 164 -15.78 -13.82 -10.54
N LYS A 165 -16.21 -12.55 -10.52
CA LYS A 165 -16.86 -11.89 -11.67
C LYS A 165 -15.86 -11.53 -12.78
N HIS A 166 -14.60 -11.31 -12.41
CA HIS A 166 -13.53 -10.86 -13.30
C HIS A 166 -12.71 -12.06 -13.81
N ASN A 167 -13.33 -12.85 -14.68
CA ASN A 167 -12.83 -14.17 -15.09
C ASN A 167 -12.62 -14.33 -16.61
N THR A 168 -12.54 -13.23 -17.36
CA THR A 168 -12.39 -13.25 -18.82
C THR A 168 -11.06 -12.65 -19.25
N ASP A 169 -10.66 -12.86 -20.50
CA ASP A 169 -9.39 -12.33 -20.98
C ASP A 169 -9.37 -10.82 -21.26
N LYS A 170 -10.51 -10.17 -21.11
CA LYS A 170 -10.66 -8.71 -21.16
C LYS A 170 -10.95 -8.11 -19.79
N ASP A 171 -11.01 -8.95 -18.76
CA ASP A 171 -11.37 -8.60 -17.39
C ASP A 171 -10.96 -9.77 -16.48
N CYS A 172 -9.68 -9.81 -16.11
CA CYS A 172 -9.03 -10.95 -15.46
C CYS A 172 -8.42 -10.52 -14.13
N TRP A 173 -9.08 -10.84 -13.02
CA TRP A 173 -8.50 -10.65 -11.69
C TRP A 173 -8.01 -11.97 -11.11
N VAL A 174 -6.95 -11.92 -10.30
CA VAL A 174 -6.40 -13.07 -9.58
C VAL A 174 -6.06 -12.66 -8.14
N ILE A 175 -6.14 -13.60 -7.19
CA ILE A 175 -5.63 -13.39 -5.83
C ILE A 175 -4.24 -14.01 -5.73
N VAL A 176 -3.26 -13.24 -5.24
CA VAL A 176 -1.91 -13.72 -4.90
C VAL A 176 -1.55 -13.23 -3.50
N GLY A 177 -1.37 -14.17 -2.57
CA GLY A 177 -1.25 -13.87 -1.16
C GLY A 177 -2.58 -13.38 -0.60
N ASP A 178 -2.62 -12.12 -0.18
CA ASP A 178 -3.79 -11.35 0.21
C ASP A 178 -4.15 -10.29 -0.83
N GLN A 179 -3.38 -10.11 -1.90
CA GLN A 179 -3.59 -9.08 -2.91
C GLN A 179 -4.58 -9.56 -3.98
N VAL A 180 -5.51 -8.69 -4.36
CA VAL A 180 -6.39 -8.86 -5.50
C VAL A 180 -5.84 -8.01 -6.65
N LEU A 181 -5.42 -8.67 -7.73
CA LEU A 181 -4.69 -8.07 -8.82
C LEU A 181 -5.51 -8.14 -10.11
N ASP A 182 -5.73 -7.01 -10.76
CA ASP A 182 -6.16 -6.98 -12.16
C ASP A 182 -4.94 -7.18 -13.05
N VAL A 183 -4.92 -8.30 -13.76
CA VAL A 183 -3.81 -8.72 -14.62
C VAL A 183 -4.19 -8.69 -16.10
N THR A 184 -5.29 -8.04 -16.45
CA THR A 184 -5.86 -8.03 -17.81
C THR A 184 -4.84 -7.60 -18.86
N ASN A 185 -4.14 -6.49 -18.61
CA ASN A 185 -3.14 -5.95 -19.54
C ASN A 185 -1.86 -6.81 -19.57
N PHE A 186 -1.50 -7.42 -18.43
CA PHE A 186 -0.34 -8.29 -18.31
C PHE A 186 -0.50 -9.67 -18.98
N LEU A 187 -1.74 -10.13 -19.25
CA LEU A 187 -1.99 -11.44 -19.84
C LEU A 187 -1.16 -11.75 -21.09
N SER A 188 -0.96 -10.75 -21.95
CA SER A 188 -0.23 -10.91 -23.22
C SER A 188 1.30 -10.86 -23.06
N GLU A 189 1.77 -10.31 -21.93
CA GLU A 189 3.19 -10.10 -21.65
C GLU A 189 3.79 -11.20 -20.77
N HIS A 190 2.93 -11.98 -20.11
CA HIS A 190 3.36 -13.05 -19.22
C HIS A 190 4.28 -14.06 -19.94
N PRO A 191 5.54 -14.25 -19.50
CA PRO A 191 6.50 -15.15 -20.17
C PRO A 191 6.06 -16.61 -20.24
N GLY A 192 5.28 -17.07 -19.24
CA GLY A 192 4.67 -18.40 -19.22
C GLY A 192 3.44 -18.54 -20.14
N GLY A 193 3.11 -17.48 -20.89
CA GLY A 193 1.95 -17.40 -21.77
C GLY A 193 0.64 -17.09 -21.04
N LYS A 194 -0.27 -16.41 -21.76
CA LYS A 194 -1.62 -16.04 -21.29
C LYS A 194 -2.40 -17.19 -20.65
N LYS A 195 -2.33 -18.39 -21.23
CA LYS A 195 -3.11 -19.55 -20.77
C LYS A 195 -2.79 -19.95 -19.33
N SER A 196 -1.57 -19.70 -18.86
CA SER A 196 -1.11 -20.06 -17.52
C SER A 196 -1.82 -19.21 -16.45
N ILE A 197 -2.04 -17.92 -16.70
CA ILE A 197 -2.80 -17.04 -15.80
C ILE A 197 -4.30 -17.32 -15.92
N MET A 198 -4.81 -17.53 -17.14
CA MET A 198 -6.25 -17.75 -17.39
C MET A 198 -6.85 -18.95 -16.65
N MET A 199 -6.06 -19.93 -16.21
CA MET A 199 -6.54 -21.03 -15.35
C MET A 199 -7.10 -20.54 -14.01
N PHE A 200 -6.59 -19.40 -13.55
CA PHE A 200 -6.90 -18.77 -12.27
C PHE A 200 -7.70 -17.47 -12.40
N ALA A 201 -8.19 -17.14 -13.60
CA ALA A 201 -9.04 -15.96 -13.79
C ALA A 201 -10.26 -16.02 -12.86
N GLY A 202 -10.42 -14.99 -12.02
CA GLY A 202 -11.43 -14.89 -10.97
C GLY A 202 -11.18 -15.79 -9.75
N LYS A 203 -9.94 -16.22 -9.49
CA LYS A 203 -9.61 -17.18 -8.41
C LYS A 203 -8.33 -16.82 -7.65
N ASP A 204 -8.10 -17.54 -6.55
CA ASP A 204 -6.84 -17.55 -5.84
C ASP A 204 -5.80 -18.43 -6.55
N ALA A 205 -4.67 -17.81 -6.89
CA ALA A 205 -3.51 -18.40 -7.56
C ALA A 205 -2.27 -18.44 -6.64
N THR A 206 -2.42 -18.15 -5.35
CA THR A 206 -1.30 -17.94 -4.41
C THR A 206 -0.33 -19.12 -4.41
N GLU A 207 -0.85 -20.34 -4.27
CA GLU A 207 -0.01 -21.53 -4.14
C GLU A 207 0.79 -21.77 -5.43
N GLU A 208 0.14 -21.74 -6.58
CA GLU A 208 0.78 -21.90 -7.88
C GLU A 208 1.74 -20.78 -8.24
N PHE A 209 1.41 -19.55 -7.84
CA PHE A 209 2.30 -18.41 -8.00
C PHE A 209 3.57 -18.60 -7.18
N ASP A 210 3.44 -18.87 -5.87
CA ASP A 210 4.57 -19.01 -4.95
C ASP A 210 5.49 -20.21 -5.30
N MET A 211 4.96 -21.23 -5.99
CA MET A 211 5.77 -22.35 -6.49
C MET A 211 6.71 -21.99 -7.66
N LEU A 212 6.36 -20.96 -8.44
CA LEU A 212 7.03 -20.63 -9.70
C LEU A 212 7.70 -19.25 -9.69
N HIS A 213 7.26 -18.36 -8.80
CA HIS A 213 7.63 -16.95 -8.81
C HIS A 213 7.93 -16.44 -7.40
N ASP A 214 8.85 -15.49 -7.32
CA ASP A 214 9.02 -14.65 -6.14
C ASP A 214 8.01 -13.49 -6.22
N ARG A 215 7.27 -13.19 -5.15
CA ARG A 215 6.24 -12.13 -5.13
C ARG A 215 6.77 -10.74 -5.55
N LYS A 216 8.08 -10.49 -5.43
CA LYS A 216 8.71 -9.24 -5.91
C LYS A 216 8.50 -8.99 -7.41
N VAL A 217 8.26 -10.05 -8.20
CA VAL A 217 8.02 -9.91 -9.65
C VAL A 217 6.70 -9.19 -9.97
N ILE A 218 5.71 -9.22 -9.06
CA ILE A 218 4.41 -8.55 -9.25
C ILE A 218 4.60 -7.04 -9.35
N LYS A 219 5.35 -6.46 -8.40
CA LYS A 219 5.65 -5.03 -8.43
C LYS A 219 6.52 -4.70 -9.65
N LYS A 220 7.64 -5.39 -9.81
CA LYS A 220 8.66 -5.06 -10.81
C LYS A 220 8.18 -5.17 -12.26
N TYR A 221 7.42 -6.20 -12.61
CA TYR A 221 7.04 -6.46 -14.01
C TYR A 221 5.55 -6.24 -14.27
N GLY A 222 4.77 -5.93 -13.23
CA GLY A 222 3.35 -5.68 -13.33
C GLY A 222 3.01 -4.24 -12.95
N ILE A 223 3.10 -3.92 -11.66
CA ILE A 223 2.66 -2.62 -11.13
C ILE A 223 3.52 -1.47 -11.66
N ASP A 224 4.85 -1.59 -11.57
CA ASP A 224 5.78 -0.53 -11.98
C ASP A 224 5.74 -0.29 -13.50
N GLU A 225 5.38 -1.31 -14.29
CA GLU A 225 5.20 -1.22 -15.74
C GLU A 225 3.76 -0.81 -16.13
N GLY A 226 2.84 -0.66 -15.15
CA GLY A 226 1.45 -0.26 -15.38
C GLY A 226 0.57 -1.33 -16.04
N THR A 227 0.99 -2.59 -16.04
CA THR A 227 0.29 -3.71 -16.70
C THR A 227 -0.50 -4.57 -15.71
N VAL A 228 -0.26 -4.40 -14.40
CA VAL A 228 -1.02 -4.99 -13.30
C VAL A 228 -1.48 -3.91 -12.35
N GLU A 229 -2.74 -3.96 -11.93
CA GLU A 229 -3.32 -3.01 -10.98
C GLU A 229 -3.71 -3.72 -9.68
N LEU A 230 -3.39 -3.14 -8.53
CA LEU A 230 -3.86 -3.63 -7.23
C LEU A 230 -5.28 -3.14 -6.98
N LYS A 231 -6.25 -4.06 -6.96
CA LYS A 231 -7.67 -3.75 -6.71
C LYS A 231 -8.03 -3.75 -5.22
N GLY A 232 -7.14 -4.29 -4.39
CA GLY A 232 -7.29 -4.32 -2.95
C GLY A 232 -6.72 -5.57 -2.32
N THR A 233 -7.16 -5.88 -1.10
CA THR A 233 -6.79 -7.07 -0.35
C THR A 233 -8.01 -7.91 0.03
N ILE A 234 -7.81 -9.20 0.21
CA ILE A 234 -8.83 -10.14 0.68
C ILE A 234 -8.36 -10.80 1.99
N LYS A 235 -9.25 -10.87 2.99
CA LYS A 235 -8.98 -11.65 4.21
C LYS A 235 -9.27 -13.12 3.94
N LYS A 236 -8.27 -13.97 4.17
CA LYS A 236 -8.40 -15.44 4.19
C LYS A 236 -9.02 -15.93 5.50
#